data_AF-A0A9Q1BAE6-F1
#
_entry.id   AF-A0A9Q1BAE6-F1
#
_cell.length_a   1.000
_cell.length_b   1.000
_cell.length_c   1.000
_cell.angle_alpha   90.00
_cell.angle_beta   90.00
_cell.angle_gamma   90.00
#
_symmetry.space_group_name_H-M   'P 1'
#
loop_
_entity.id
_entity.type
_entity.pdbx_description
1 polymer ?
#
loop_
_entity_poly.entity_id
_entity_poly.type
_entity_poly.pdbx_seq_one_letter_code
_entity_poly.pdbx_strand_id
1 'polypeptide(L)'
;MASSSDAKVTPTDSNFDNFISEVKAIEKRDSVLTPKMQIERLLRPGSTYFNLNPFEVLQVEPSMKIEDIKKKYRKLSILVHPDKNVDDKERAQTAFEAVSKAMRTLEDEAERKKCLDIIEEAKLKAQHEVRWHFSKDCFQIVFFL
;
A
#
# COMPACT_ATOMS: atom_id res chain seq x y z
N MET A 1 -39.79 -22.86 -10.93
CA MET A 1 -38.91 -23.57 -9.98
C MET A 1 -37.51 -23.60 -10.57
N ALA A 2 -36.55 -22.90 -9.94
CA ALA A 2 -35.11 -23.22 -9.91
C ALA A 2 -34.40 -22.02 -9.26
N SER A 3 -34.35 -21.99 -7.92
CA SER A 3 -33.40 -21.14 -7.19
C SER A 3 -32.10 -21.93 -7.04
N SER A 4 -31.08 -21.58 -7.81
CA SER A 4 -29.71 -22.03 -7.55
C SER A 4 -29.07 -21.10 -6.54
N SER A 5 -28.88 -21.61 -5.33
CA SER A 5 -28.09 -20.98 -4.28
C SER A 5 -26.61 -21.15 -4.60
N ASP A 6 -25.98 -20.09 -5.12
CA ASP A 6 -24.53 -19.98 -5.20
C ASP A 6 -23.93 -20.00 -3.78
N ALA A 7 -23.22 -21.09 -3.47
CA ALA A 7 -22.50 -21.28 -2.24
C ALA A 7 -21.32 -20.29 -2.19
N LYS A 8 -21.49 -19.23 -1.39
CA LYS A 8 -20.42 -18.33 -0.99
C LYS A 8 -19.39 -19.13 -0.18
N VAL A 9 -18.31 -19.56 -0.84
CA VAL A 9 -17.14 -20.18 -0.18
C VAL A 9 -16.57 -19.14 0.79
N THR A 10 -16.92 -19.27 2.07
CA THR A 10 -16.27 -18.52 3.15
C THR A 10 -14.94 -19.22 3.45
N PRO A 11 -13.79 -18.54 3.29
CA PRO A 11 -12.52 -19.12 3.70
C PRO A 11 -12.53 -19.20 5.23
N THR A 12 -12.68 -20.41 5.76
CA THR A 12 -12.45 -20.86 7.16
C THR A 12 -12.04 -19.77 8.15
N ASP A 13 -12.95 -19.39 9.05
CA ASP A 13 -12.75 -18.40 10.13
C ASP A 13 -11.52 -18.71 11.01
N SER A 14 -11.14 -19.98 11.14
CA SER A 14 -9.94 -20.44 11.83
C SER A 14 -8.62 -19.87 11.26
N ASN A 15 -8.54 -19.66 9.94
CA ASN A 15 -7.37 -19.03 9.32
C ASN A 15 -7.31 -17.52 9.61
N PHE A 16 -8.47 -16.88 9.79
CA PHE A 16 -8.52 -15.47 10.15
C PHE A 16 -8.13 -15.24 11.61
N ASP A 17 -8.53 -16.11 12.54
CA ASP A 17 -8.14 -16.02 13.95
C ASP A 17 -6.63 -16.27 14.15
N ASN A 18 -6.07 -17.25 13.44
CA ASN A 18 -4.64 -17.50 13.41
C ASN A 18 -3.88 -16.30 12.84
N PHE A 19 -4.42 -15.66 11.80
CA PHE A 19 -3.84 -14.44 11.23
C PHE A 19 -3.94 -13.24 12.19
N ILE A 20 -5.06 -13.06 12.88
CA ILE A 20 -5.25 -11.97 13.86
C ILE A 20 -4.29 -12.14 15.03
N SER A 21 -4.10 -13.37 15.51
CA SER A 21 -3.13 -13.67 16.56
C SER A 21 -1.68 -13.50 16.08
N GLU A 22 -1.36 -13.86 14.84
CA GLU A 22 -0.05 -13.60 14.21
C GLU A 22 0.21 -12.10 14.05
N VAL A 23 -0.77 -11.32 13.57
CA VAL A 23 -0.68 -9.86 13.44
C VAL A 23 -0.48 -9.22 14.81
N LYS A 24 -1.23 -9.64 15.84
CA LYS A 24 -1.04 -9.18 17.23
C LYS A 24 0.34 -9.55 17.78
N ALA A 25 0.88 -10.72 17.44
CA ALA A 25 2.22 -11.14 17.85
C ALA A 25 3.35 -10.38 17.13
N ILE A 26 3.09 -9.87 15.91
CA ILE A 26 3.99 -8.97 15.18
C ILE A 26 3.91 -7.55 15.76
N GLU A 27 2.70 -7.03 16.04
CA GLU A 27 2.49 -5.74 16.72
C GLU A 27 3.26 -5.64 18.05
N LYS A 28 3.39 -6.77 18.77
CA LYS A 28 4.10 -6.82 20.06
C LYS A 28 5.64 -6.84 19.94
N ARG A 29 6.19 -7.19 18.76
CA ARG A 29 7.65 -7.30 18.54
C ARG A 29 8.24 -6.08 17.86
N ASP A 30 7.52 -5.42 16.96
CA ASP A 30 7.95 -4.20 16.30
C ASP A 30 7.20 -3.00 16.88
N SER A 31 7.80 -2.29 17.83
CA SER A 31 7.23 -1.07 18.43
C SER A 31 7.11 0.13 17.46
N VAL A 32 7.18 -0.10 16.14
CA VAL A 32 7.49 0.94 15.15
C VAL A 32 6.27 1.35 14.31
N LEU A 33 5.12 0.66 14.40
CA LEU A 33 3.92 1.10 13.66
C LEU A 33 2.62 0.85 14.44
N THR A 34 2.26 1.81 15.28
CA THR A 34 0.96 1.80 15.97
C THR A 34 -0.18 2.06 14.99
N PRO A 35 -1.41 1.58 15.27
CA PRO A 35 -2.62 1.90 14.50
C PRO A 35 -2.77 3.40 14.21
N LYS A 36 -2.50 4.23 15.23
CA LYS A 36 -2.56 5.70 15.14
C LYS A 36 -1.52 6.27 14.19
N MET A 37 -0.28 5.77 14.19
CA MET A 37 0.76 6.21 13.24
C MET A 37 0.38 5.90 11.79
N GLN A 38 -0.31 4.79 11.55
CA GLN A 38 -0.68 4.41 10.20
C GLN A 38 -1.86 5.24 9.67
N ILE A 39 -2.80 5.59 10.54
CA ILE A 39 -3.85 6.58 10.26
C ILE A 39 -3.20 7.95 9.98
N GLU A 40 -2.28 8.40 10.83
CA GLU A 40 -1.55 9.67 10.67
C GLU A 40 -0.81 9.73 9.32
N ARG A 41 -0.15 8.64 8.91
CA ARG A 41 0.52 8.54 7.60
C ARG A 41 -0.46 8.73 6.44
N LEU A 42 -1.60 8.05 6.50
CA LEU A 42 -2.62 8.05 5.45
C LEU A 42 -3.44 9.35 5.41
N LEU A 43 -3.42 10.15 6.46
CA LEU A 43 -4.17 11.41 6.58
C LEU A 43 -3.28 12.65 6.69
N ARG A 44 -1.96 12.52 6.51
CA ARG A 44 -1.04 13.66 6.54
C ARG A 44 -1.50 14.73 5.53
N PRO A 45 -1.44 16.03 5.85
CA PRO A 45 -1.68 17.07 4.86
C PRO A 45 -0.80 16.86 3.62
N GLY A 46 -1.41 16.80 2.42
CA GLY A 46 -0.77 16.42 1.15
C GLY A 46 -0.93 14.94 0.76
N SER A 47 -1.52 14.12 1.63
CA SER A 47 -1.80 12.70 1.41
C SER A 47 -2.69 12.43 0.19
N THR A 48 -3.55 13.36 -0.20
CA THR A 48 -4.40 13.22 -1.40
C THR A 48 -3.60 12.91 -2.66
N TYR A 49 -2.40 13.48 -2.81
CA TYR A 49 -1.50 13.23 -3.94
C TYR A 49 -0.68 11.94 -3.76
N PHE A 50 -0.22 11.65 -2.54
CA PHE A 50 0.53 10.41 -2.25
C PHE A 50 -0.35 9.16 -2.35
N ASN A 51 -1.63 9.26 -1.99
CA ASN A 51 -2.59 8.17 -2.06
C ASN A 51 -3.08 7.86 -3.49
N LEU A 52 -2.69 8.64 -4.50
CA LEU A 52 -2.89 8.25 -5.90
C LEU A 52 -2.07 7.01 -6.26
N ASN A 53 -0.94 6.78 -5.59
CA ASN A 53 -0.14 5.59 -5.80
C ASN A 53 -0.63 4.45 -4.88
N PRO A 54 -1.32 3.43 -5.42
CA PRO A 54 -1.86 2.36 -4.60
C PRO A 54 -0.76 1.48 -3.97
N PHE A 55 0.44 1.43 -4.57
CA PHE A 55 1.57 0.67 -4.03
C PHE A 55 2.14 1.32 -2.76
N GLU A 56 2.19 2.66 -2.71
CA GLU A 56 2.64 3.42 -1.53
C GLU A 56 1.64 3.35 -0.37
N VAL A 57 0.34 3.38 -0.69
CA VAL A 57 -0.73 3.22 0.30
C VAL A 57 -0.60 1.87 1.00
N LEU A 58 -0.40 0.79 0.25
CA LEU A 58 -0.27 -0.56 0.80
C LEU A 58 1.15 -0.90 1.30
N GLN A 59 2.13 -0.01 1.11
CA GLN A 59 3.55 -0.24 1.42
C GLN A 59 4.08 -1.53 0.80
N VAL A 60 3.81 -1.68 -0.50
CA VAL A 60 4.21 -2.82 -1.31
C VAL A 60 5.10 -2.37 -2.45
N GLU A 61 6.04 -3.25 -2.81
CA GLU A 61 6.84 -3.10 -4.00
C GLU A 61 5.99 -3.31 -5.26
N PRO A 62 6.20 -2.53 -6.34
CA PRO A 62 5.52 -2.75 -7.62
C PRO A 62 5.84 -4.12 -8.25
N SER A 63 6.97 -4.72 -7.86
CA SER A 63 7.41 -6.06 -8.27
C SER A 63 6.70 -7.21 -7.55
N MET A 64 5.89 -6.92 -6.52
CA MET A 64 5.27 -7.93 -5.66
C MET A 64 4.07 -8.62 -6.33
N LYS A 65 3.83 -9.90 -6.01
CA LYS A 65 2.67 -10.66 -6.49
C LYS A 65 1.37 -10.24 -5.79
N ILE A 66 0.24 -10.42 -6.48
CA ILE A 66 -1.09 -10.02 -5.98
C ILE A 66 -1.43 -10.74 -4.67
N GLU A 67 -1.00 -11.98 -4.49
CA GLU A 67 -1.27 -12.76 -3.27
C GLU A 67 -0.65 -12.11 -2.03
N ASP A 68 0.56 -11.56 -2.18
CA ASP A 68 1.27 -10.89 -1.08
C ASP A 68 0.73 -9.48 -0.84
N ILE A 69 0.30 -8.78 -1.90
CA ILE A 69 -0.45 -7.52 -1.80
C ILE A 69 -1.75 -7.75 -1.00
N LYS A 70 -2.49 -8.83 -1.28
CA LYS A 70 -3.70 -9.22 -0.52
C LYS A 70 -3.40 -9.49 0.95
N LYS A 71 -2.27 -10.14 1.27
CA LYS A 71 -1.83 -10.34 2.67
C LYS A 71 -1.56 -9.00 3.35
N LYS A 72 -0.86 -8.07 2.68
CA LYS A 72 -0.54 -6.74 3.21
C LYS A 72 -1.79 -5.89 3.42
N TYR A 73 -2.71 -5.91 2.47
CA TYR A 73 -4.03 -5.28 2.60
C TYR A 73 -4.75 -5.78 3.85
N ARG A 74 -4.88 -7.09 4.04
CA ARG A 74 -5.54 -7.66 5.23
C ARG A 74 -4.93 -7.15 6.53
N LYS A 75 -3.58 -7.10 6.63
CA LYS A 75 -2.88 -6.57 7.82
C LYS A 75 -3.22 -5.10 8.06
N LEU A 76 -3.11 -4.27 7.01
CA LEU A 76 -3.38 -2.84 7.09
C LEU A 76 -4.84 -2.53 7.42
N SER A 77 -5.79 -3.24 6.80
CA SER A 77 -7.22 -3.08 7.04
C SER A 77 -7.58 -3.28 8.51
N ILE A 78 -6.98 -4.26 9.19
CA ILE A 78 -7.22 -4.50 10.62
C ILE A 78 -6.62 -3.37 11.48
N LEU A 79 -5.45 -2.85 11.09
CA LEU A 79 -4.79 -1.76 11.80
C LEU A 79 -5.61 -0.48 11.77
N VAL A 80 -6.18 -0.14 10.61
CA VAL A 80 -6.93 1.11 10.41
C VAL A 80 -8.44 0.94 10.60
N HIS A 81 -8.92 -0.23 11.03
CA HIS A 81 -10.36 -0.48 11.17
C HIS A 81 -10.99 0.43 12.25
N PRO A 82 -12.18 1.01 12.02
CA PRO A 82 -12.84 1.91 12.97
C PRO A 82 -13.25 1.22 14.28
N ASP A 83 -13.47 -0.09 14.27
CA ASP A 83 -13.76 -0.88 15.48
C ASP A 83 -12.58 -0.90 16.46
N LYS A 84 -11.35 -1.00 15.94
CA LYS A 84 -10.12 -1.07 16.75
C LYS A 84 -9.65 0.32 17.19
N ASN A 85 -10.11 1.37 16.50
CA ASN A 85 -9.73 2.78 16.71
C ASN A 85 -10.95 3.61 17.14
N VAL A 86 -11.54 3.24 18.28
CA VAL A 86 -12.79 3.82 18.81
C VAL A 86 -12.68 5.32 19.11
N ASP A 87 -11.48 5.79 19.46
CA ASP A 87 -11.18 7.21 19.77
C ASP A 87 -11.22 8.10 18.51
N ASP A 88 -10.84 7.53 17.36
CA ASP A 88 -10.53 8.26 16.12
C ASP A 88 -11.30 7.67 14.91
N LYS A 89 -12.58 7.31 15.11
CA LYS A 89 -13.37 6.57 14.12
C LYS A 89 -13.44 7.24 12.75
N GLU A 90 -13.61 8.55 12.69
CA GLU A 90 -13.71 9.29 11.42
C GLU A 90 -12.41 9.18 10.61
N ARG A 91 -11.28 9.43 11.28
CA ARG A 91 -9.95 9.31 10.67
C ARG A 91 -9.67 7.86 10.26
N ALA A 92 -9.97 6.91 11.12
CA ALA A 92 -9.82 5.49 10.83
C ALA A 92 -10.64 5.08 9.59
N GLN A 93 -11.88 5.55 9.49
CA GLN A 93 -12.75 5.29 8.33
C GLN A 93 -12.15 5.85 7.03
N THR A 94 -11.70 7.11 7.02
CA THR A 94 -11.08 7.70 5.83
C THR A 94 -9.79 6.98 5.43
N ALA A 95 -8.96 6.59 6.40
CA ALA A 95 -7.74 5.81 6.15
C ALA A 95 -8.08 4.41 5.59
N PHE A 96 -9.11 3.75 6.13
CA PHE A 96 -9.60 2.47 5.64
C PHE A 96 -10.13 2.56 4.21
N GLU A 97 -10.85 3.62 3.87
CA GLU A 97 -11.33 3.87 2.51
C GLU A 97 -10.18 4.07 1.52
N ALA A 98 -9.12 4.80 1.90
CA ALA A 98 -7.93 4.96 1.08
C ALA A 98 -7.23 3.61 0.80
N VAL A 99 -7.07 2.78 1.84
CA VAL A 99 -6.49 1.43 1.74
C VAL A 99 -7.36 0.51 0.86
N SER A 100 -8.68 0.59 1.02
CA SER A 100 -9.65 -0.19 0.23
C SER A 100 -9.64 0.23 -1.24
N LYS A 101 -9.56 1.54 -1.51
CA LYS A 101 -9.46 2.08 -2.87
C LYS A 101 -8.18 1.61 -3.55
N ALA A 102 -7.04 1.68 -2.86
CA ALA A 102 -5.76 1.21 -3.40
C ALA A 102 -5.81 -0.28 -3.77
N MET A 103 -6.41 -1.13 -2.93
CA MET A 103 -6.56 -2.55 -3.21
C MET A 103 -7.44 -2.81 -4.44
N ARG A 104 -8.57 -2.09 -4.59
CA ARG A 104 -9.46 -2.23 -5.75
C ARG A 104 -8.74 -1.91 -7.06
N THR A 105 -7.94 -0.84 -7.07
CA THR A 105 -7.13 -0.45 -8.24
C THR A 105 -6.04 -1.45 -8.58
N LEU A 106 -5.47 -2.13 -7.58
CA LEU A 106 -4.46 -3.18 -7.84
C LEU A 106 -5.05 -4.54 -8.20
N GLU A 107 -6.33 -4.76 -7.86
CA GLU A 107 -7.05 -5.98 -8.23
C GLU A 107 -7.49 -5.95 -9.71
N ASP A 108 -7.75 -4.76 -10.27
CA ASP A 108 -7.92 -4.58 -11.70
C ASP A 108 -6.56 -4.64 -12.41
N GLU A 109 -6.38 -5.66 -13.27
CA GLU A 109 -5.13 -5.84 -14.02
C GLU A 109 -4.83 -4.67 -14.96
N ALA A 110 -5.85 -4.05 -15.56
CA ALA A 110 -5.68 -2.93 -16.48
C ALA A 110 -5.25 -1.66 -15.74
N GLU A 111 -5.86 -1.37 -14.59
CA GLU A 111 -5.43 -0.24 -13.75
C GLU A 111 -4.05 -0.48 -13.15
N ARG A 112 -3.79 -1.68 -12.63
CA ARG A 112 -2.48 -2.06 -12.11
C ARG A 112 -1.38 -1.86 -13.14
N LYS A 113 -1.59 -2.34 -14.37
CA LYS A 113 -0.61 -2.19 -15.45
C LYS A 113 -0.34 -0.72 -15.74
N LYS A 114 -1.37 0.12 -15.86
CA LYS A 114 -1.19 1.57 -16.04
C LYS A 114 -0.37 2.20 -14.91
N CYS A 115 -0.63 1.81 -13.65
CA CYS A 115 0.16 2.30 -12.53
C CYS A 115 1.63 1.87 -12.62
N LEU A 116 1.90 0.63 -13.03
CA LEU A 116 3.26 0.13 -13.23
C LEU A 116 3.99 0.88 -14.36
N ASP A 117 3.32 1.08 -15.50
CA ASP A 117 3.88 1.79 -16.65
C ASP A 117 4.30 3.22 -16.25
N ILE A 118 3.45 3.93 -15.49
CA ILE A 118 3.76 5.27 -14.97
C ILE A 118 4.97 5.25 -14.02
N ILE A 119 5.04 4.25 -13.13
CA ILE A 119 6.16 4.11 -12.19
C ILE A 119 7.46 3.81 -12.92
N GLU A 120 7.41 2.96 -13.95
CA GLU A 120 8.57 2.61 -14.76
C GLU A 120 9.08 3.81 -15.57
N GLU A 121 8.18 4.55 -16.22
CA GLU A 121 8.54 5.78 -16.94
C GLU A 121 9.17 6.82 -16.00
N ALA A 122 8.60 7.00 -14.80
CA ALA A 122 9.14 7.90 -13.79
C ALA A 122 10.54 7.47 -13.33
N LYS A 123 10.77 6.17 -13.11
CA LYS A 123 12.08 5.60 -12.75
C LYS A 123 13.09 5.82 -13.86
N LEU A 124 12.72 5.60 -15.11
CA LEU A 124 13.59 5.81 -16.27
C LEU A 124 14.00 7.28 -16.40
N LYS A 125 13.06 8.22 -16.27
CA LYS A 125 13.36 9.66 -16.28
C LYS A 125 14.30 10.07 -15.15
N ALA A 126 14.05 9.60 -13.93
CA ALA A 126 14.92 9.89 -12.79
C ALA A 126 16.33 9.31 -12.99
N GLN A 127 16.45 8.08 -13.47
CA GLN A 127 17.76 7.47 -13.78
C GLN A 127 18.50 8.23 -14.87
N HIS A 128 17.79 8.66 -15.91
CA HIS A 128 18.35 9.47 -16.98
C HIS A 128 18.86 10.80 -16.41
N GLU A 129 18.05 11.52 -15.63
CA GLU A 129 18.43 12.80 -15.02
C GLU A 129 19.64 12.69 -14.09
N VAL A 130 19.69 11.66 -13.24
CA VAL A 130 20.87 11.36 -12.40
C VAL A 130 22.08 11.08 -13.26
N ARG A 131 21.95 10.28 -14.33
CA ARG A 131 23.03 10.03 -15.29
C ARG A 131 23.52 11.32 -15.95
N TRP A 132 22.62 12.22 -16.35
CA TRP A 132 22.98 13.51 -16.96
C TRP A 132 23.70 14.43 -15.99
N HIS A 133 23.25 14.52 -14.74
CA HIS A 133 23.94 15.30 -13.71
C HIS A 133 25.34 14.74 -13.46
N PHE A 134 25.46 13.43 -13.24
CA PHE A 134 26.77 12.78 -13.04
C PHE A 134 27.73 12.98 -14.22
N SER A 135 27.22 12.97 -15.46
CA SER A 135 28.02 13.21 -16.67
C SER A 135 28.51 14.66 -16.76
N LYS A 136 27.66 15.64 -16.40
CA LYS A 136 28.05 17.06 -16.35
C LYS A 136 29.05 17.35 -15.24
N ASP A 137 28.87 16.75 -14.06
CA ASP A 137 29.80 16.91 -12.94
C ASP A 137 31.18 16.33 -13.28
N CYS A 138 31.24 15.19 -13.98
CA CYS A 138 32.49 14.66 -14.53
C CYS A 138 33.14 15.58 -15.59
N PHE A 139 32.35 16.19 -16.48
CA PHE A 139 32.90 17.12 -17.49
C PHE A 139 33.40 18.43 -16.89
N GLN A 140 32.76 18.91 -15.82
CA GLN A 140 33.15 20.15 -15.13
C GLN A 140 34.46 19.98 -14.33
N ILE A 141 34.74 18.78 -13.80
CA ILE A 141 35.99 18.47 -13.08
C ILE A 141 37.20 18.43 -14.03
N VAL A 142 37.02 18.03 -15.29
CA VAL A 142 38.10 17.97 -16.28
C VAL A 142 38.43 19.35 -16.88
N PHE A 143 37.53 20.34 -16.76
CA PHE A 143 37.72 21.69 -17.32
C PHE A 143 38.26 22.72 -16.31
N PHE A 144 38.52 22.33 -15.06
CA PHE A 144 39.06 23.20 -14.01
C PHE A 144 40.42 22.75 -13.44
N LEU A 145 41.11 21.84 -14.15
CA LEU A 145 42.50 21.40 -13.92
C LEU A 145 43.34 21.70 -15.16
#